data_AF-D7DI86-F1
#
_entry.id   AF-D7DI86-F1
#
_cell.length_a   1.000
_cell.length_b   1.000
_cell.length_c   1.000
_cell.angle_alpha   90.00
_cell.angle_beta   90.00
_cell.angle_gamma   90.00
#
_symmetry.space_group_name_H-M   'P 1'
#
loop_
_entity.id
_entity.type
_entity.pdbx_description
1 polymer ?
#
loop_
_entity_poly.entity_id
_entity_poly.type
_entity_poly.pdbx_seq_one_letter_code
_entity_poly.pdbx_strand_id
1 'polypeptide(L)'
;MKNLDPQHEICKARRRYNDAILHRDVDAICRFFAPDYFVMTGRGVQSRGIHEQHRRWSESFSSDPIVCYRRRTTGLSVRKQFACAEERGSWAGKYFLNQRVVLVGGVYSAKWQMHENGEWLIQTEVFTTLKSFAVKA
;
A
#
# COMPACT_ATOMS: atom_id res chain seq x y z
N MET A 1 17.82 -24.37 -1.58
CA MET A 1 16.86 -23.25 -1.43
C MET A 1 17.65 -21.98 -1.16
N LYS A 2 17.54 -20.94 -2.00
CA LYS A 2 18.17 -19.65 -1.67
C LYS A 2 17.44 -19.08 -0.45
N ASN A 3 18.13 -19.05 0.70
CA ASN A 3 17.70 -18.29 1.88
C ASN A 3 17.78 -16.80 1.51
N LEU A 4 16.77 -16.30 0.80
CA LEU A 4 16.63 -14.87 0.55
C LEU A 4 16.27 -14.20 1.87
N ASP A 5 16.97 -13.13 2.19
CA ASP A 5 16.70 -12.31 3.36
C ASP A 5 15.25 -11.79 3.31
N PRO A 6 14.39 -12.11 4.30
CA PRO A 6 13.00 -11.65 4.30
C PRO A 6 12.86 -10.13 4.20
N GLN A 7 13.83 -9.37 4.74
CA GLN A 7 13.81 -7.91 4.60
C GLN A 7 13.96 -7.49 3.14
N HIS A 8 14.88 -8.14 2.41
CA HIS A 8 15.06 -7.94 0.98
C HIS A 8 13.78 -8.26 0.19
N GLU A 9 13.13 -9.40 0.46
CA GLU A 9 11.91 -9.81 -0.24
C GLU A 9 10.75 -8.85 0.00
N ILE A 10 10.53 -8.41 1.25
CA ILE A 10 9.50 -7.42 1.56
C ILE A 10 9.79 -6.08 0.87
N CYS A 11 11.05 -5.62 0.87
CA CYS A 11 11.43 -4.39 0.16
C CYS A 11 11.19 -4.51 -1.35
N LYS A 12 11.46 -5.67 -1.93
CA LYS A 12 11.20 -5.96 -3.35
C LYS A 12 9.70 -6.02 -3.65
N ALA A 13 8.91 -6.66 -2.80
CA ALA A 13 7.46 -6.69 -2.91
C ALA A 13 6.86 -5.28 -2.82
N ARG A 14 7.32 -4.46 -1.87
CA ARG A 14 6.89 -3.07 -1.73
C ARG A 14 7.22 -2.21 -2.95
N ARG A 15 8.39 -2.40 -3.57
CA ARG A 15 8.73 -1.74 -4.84
C ARG A 15 7.75 -2.13 -5.94
N ARG A 16 7.53 -3.43 -6.15
CA ARG A 16 6.57 -3.92 -7.15
C ARG A 16 5.14 -3.45 -6.89
N TYR A 17 4.71 -3.34 -5.63
CA TYR A 17 3.41 -2.78 -5.28
C TYR A 17 3.29 -1.30 -5.66
N ASN A 18 4.31 -0.49 -5.36
CA ASN A 18 4.35 0.90 -5.83
C ASN A 18 4.33 1.00 -7.35
N ASP A 19 5.04 0.10 -8.05
CA ASP A 19 5.03 0.06 -9.51
C ASP A 19 3.64 -0.31 -10.04
N ALA A 20 2.94 -1.27 -9.42
CA ALA A 20 1.57 -1.63 -9.80
C ALA A 20 0.60 -0.45 -9.64
N ILE A 21 0.74 0.36 -8.60
CA ILE A 21 -0.04 1.61 -8.43
C ILE A 21 0.28 2.61 -9.52
N LEU A 22 1.57 2.79 -9.85
CA LEU A 22 2.01 3.72 -10.88
C LEU A 22 1.45 3.34 -12.26
N HIS A 23 1.42 2.04 -12.57
CA HIS A 23 0.86 1.50 -13.82
C HIS A 23 -0.65 1.32 -13.79
N ARG A 24 -1.30 1.61 -12.64
CA ARG A 24 -2.75 1.51 -12.45
C ARG A 24 -3.29 0.08 -12.69
N ASP A 25 -2.47 -0.91 -12.36
CA ASP A 25 -2.77 -2.33 -12.51
C ASP A 25 -3.40 -2.88 -11.23
N VAL A 26 -4.74 -2.90 -11.20
CA VAL A 26 -5.53 -3.32 -10.03
C VAL A 26 -5.26 -4.78 -9.66
N ASP A 27 -5.12 -5.65 -10.66
CA ASP A 27 -4.89 -7.08 -10.43
C ASP A 27 -3.50 -7.30 -9.83
N ALA A 28 -2.47 -6.62 -10.35
CA ALA A 28 -1.14 -6.66 -9.76
C ALA A 28 -1.10 -6.08 -8.35
N ILE A 29 -1.83 -5.01 -8.06
CA ILE A 29 -1.97 -4.47 -6.70
C ILE A 29 -2.55 -5.52 -5.75
N CYS A 30 -3.65 -6.18 -6.15
CA CYS A 30 -4.36 -7.11 -5.28
C CYS A 30 -3.52 -8.38 -4.95
N ARG A 31 -2.57 -8.77 -5.80
CA ARG A 31 -1.64 -9.87 -5.52
C ARG A 31 -0.72 -9.67 -4.31
N PHE A 32 -0.61 -8.44 -3.79
CA PHE A 32 0.18 -8.17 -2.58
C PHE A 32 -0.63 -8.28 -1.29
N PHE A 33 -1.94 -8.52 -1.36
CA PHE A 33 -2.83 -8.52 -0.21
C PHE A 33 -3.17 -9.94 0.25
N ALA A 34 -3.20 -10.14 1.56
CA ALA A 34 -3.83 -11.32 2.14
C ALA A 34 -5.34 -11.34 1.81
N PRO A 35 -6.00 -12.51 1.77
CA PRO A 35 -7.43 -12.61 1.45
C PRO A 35 -8.32 -11.71 2.32
N ASP A 36 -8.00 -11.59 3.61
CA ASP A 36 -8.69 -10.80 4.62
C ASP A 36 -8.00 -9.46 4.92
N TYR A 37 -7.19 -8.95 3.98
CA TYR A 37 -6.49 -7.68 4.08
C TYR A 37 -7.39 -6.56 4.61
N PHE A 38 -6.88 -5.77 5.54
CA PHE A 38 -7.55 -4.60 6.08
C PHE A 38 -6.79 -3.32 5.78
N VAL A 39 -7.50 -2.23 5.54
CA VAL A 39 -6.88 -0.91 5.47
C VAL A 39 -7.71 0.15 6.17
N MET A 40 -7.02 1.00 6.93
CA MET A 40 -7.53 2.30 7.36
C MET A 40 -6.78 3.39 6.62
N THR A 41 -7.49 4.07 5.72
CA THR A 41 -6.92 5.15 4.90
C THR A 41 -6.60 6.39 5.75
N GLY A 42 -5.79 7.31 5.21
CA GLY A 42 -5.47 8.57 5.88
C GLY A 42 -6.66 9.50 6.14
N ARG A 43 -7.85 9.20 5.59
CA ARG A 43 -9.11 9.90 5.86
C ARG A 43 -10.03 9.15 6.83
N GLY A 44 -9.55 8.06 7.43
CA GLY A 44 -10.32 7.24 8.38
C GLY A 44 -11.29 6.25 7.72
N VAL A 45 -11.38 6.21 6.38
CA VAL A 45 -12.18 5.19 5.68
C VAL A 45 -11.54 3.82 5.87
N GLN A 46 -12.35 2.86 6.32
CA GLN A 46 -11.96 1.47 6.54
C GLN A 46 -12.41 0.59 5.36
N SER A 47 -11.68 -0.49 5.13
CA SER A 47 -11.96 -1.47 4.08
C SER A 47 -11.39 -2.82 4.46
N ARG A 48 -12.05 -3.90 4.06
CA ARG A 48 -11.62 -5.27 4.34
C ARG A 48 -11.88 -6.20 3.16
N GLY A 49 -10.92 -7.06 2.88
CA GLY A 49 -11.00 -8.14 1.89
C GLY A 49 -10.51 -7.72 0.51
N ILE A 50 -9.93 -8.69 -0.21
CA ILE A 50 -9.33 -8.47 -1.53
C ILE A 50 -10.33 -7.98 -2.59
N HIS A 51 -11.58 -8.45 -2.56
CA HIS A 51 -12.62 -8.04 -3.52
C HIS A 51 -13.02 -6.58 -3.35
N GLU A 52 -13.18 -6.13 -2.11
CA GLU A 52 -13.47 -4.72 -1.82
C GLU A 52 -12.28 -3.84 -2.22
N GLN A 53 -11.04 -4.30 -1.99
CA GLN A 53 -9.86 -3.56 -2.43
C GLN A 53 -9.76 -3.45 -3.95
N HIS A 54 -10.08 -4.51 -4.68
CA HIS A 54 -10.14 -4.51 -6.13
C HIS A 54 -11.14 -3.48 -6.64
N ARG A 55 -12.37 -3.50 -6.09
CA ARG A 55 -13.42 -2.53 -6.41
C ARG A 55 -12.96 -1.08 -6.17
N ARG A 56 -12.41 -0.80 -4.99
CA ARG A 56 -11.97 0.57 -4.60
C ARG A 56 -10.83 1.11 -5.47
N TRP A 57 -9.85 0.27 -5.81
CA TRP A 57 -8.77 0.67 -6.71
C TRP A 57 -9.29 0.89 -8.13
N SER A 58 -10.16 0.02 -8.63
CA SER A 58 -10.82 0.18 -9.92
C SER A 58 -11.59 1.49 -9.99
N GLU A 59 -12.44 1.78 -9.00
CA GLU A 59 -13.20 3.03 -8.92
C GLU A 59 -12.29 4.26 -8.82
N SER A 60 -11.23 4.20 -8.01
CA SER A 60 -10.28 5.31 -7.88
C SER A 60 -9.61 5.61 -9.21
N PHE A 61 -9.10 4.59 -9.91
CA PHE A 61 -8.48 4.79 -11.22
C PHE A 61 -9.49 5.23 -12.27
N SER A 62 -10.68 4.65 -12.34
CA SER A 62 -11.69 5.06 -13.32
C SER A 62 -12.19 6.51 -13.10
N SER A 63 -12.27 6.96 -11.85
CA SER A 63 -12.78 8.31 -11.51
C SER A 63 -11.72 9.42 -11.59
N ASP A 64 -10.43 9.07 -11.44
CA ASP A 64 -9.35 10.06 -11.42
C ASP A 64 -8.14 9.59 -12.25
N PRO A 65 -7.83 10.24 -13.38
CA PRO A 65 -6.71 9.87 -14.24
C PRO A 65 -5.33 10.14 -13.62
N ILE A 66 -5.25 11.02 -12.61
CA ILE A 66 -3.98 11.40 -11.97
C ILE A 66 -3.80 10.79 -10.58
N VAL A 67 -4.79 10.05 -10.06
CA VAL A 67 -4.68 9.41 -8.75
C VAL A 67 -3.49 8.47 -8.73
N CYS A 68 -2.60 8.68 -7.76
CA CYS A 68 -1.43 7.85 -7.56
C CYS A 68 -0.96 7.97 -6.11
N TYR A 69 -0.47 6.85 -5.56
CA TYR A 69 0.07 6.78 -4.21
C TYR A 69 1.39 6.03 -4.21
N ARG A 70 2.34 6.48 -3.40
CA ARG A 70 3.64 5.84 -3.24
C ARG A 70 3.99 5.72 -1.77
N ARG A 71 4.39 4.52 -1.37
CA ARG A 71 4.92 4.22 -0.04
C ARG A 71 6.45 4.21 -0.09
N ARG A 72 7.10 4.77 0.92
CA ARG A 72 8.54 4.71 1.14
C ARG A 72 8.81 4.11 2.51
N THR A 73 9.33 2.89 2.52
CA THR A 73 9.78 2.20 3.74
C THR A 73 10.88 3.00 4.42
N THR A 74 10.74 3.23 5.73
CA THR A 74 11.78 3.84 6.59
C THR A 74 12.24 2.91 7.70
N GLY A 75 11.47 1.87 8.01
CA GLY A 75 11.87 0.84 8.96
C GLY A 75 11.16 -0.48 8.68
N LEU A 76 11.85 -1.59 8.94
CA LEU A 76 11.32 -2.94 8.73
C LEU A 76 11.82 -3.90 9.81
N SER A 77 10.90 -4.42 10.62
CA SER A 77 11.17 -5.36 11.71
C SER A 77 10.62 -6.74 11.35
N VAL A 78 11.48 -7.71 11.04
CA VAL A 78 11.04 -9.08 10.72
C VAL A 78 11.10 -9.96 11.97
N ARG A 79 10.13 -10.87 12.12
CA ARG A 79 10.10 -11.93 13.14
C ARG A 79 9.83 -13.28 12.49
N LYS A 80 10.91 -13.99 12.15
CA LYS A 80 10.86 -15.30 11.48
C LYS A 80 10.05 -16.33 12.27
N GLN A 81 10.19 -16.36 13.60
CA GLN A 81 9.45 -17.27 14.49
C GLN A 81 7.93 -17.13 14.37
N PHE A 82 7.45 -15.93 14.04
CA PHE A 82 6.02 -15.63 13.89
C PHE A 82 5.61 -15.46 12.43
N ALA A 83 6.52 -15.74 11.48
CA ALA A 83 6.29 -15.56 10.05
C ALA A 83 5.72 -14.17 9.70
N CYS A 84 6.09 -13.13 10.46
CA CYS A 84 5.50 -11.81 10.32
C CYS A 84 6.56 -10.71 10.26
N ALA A 85 6.19 -9.55 9.73
CA ALA A 85 7.02 -8.37 9.77
C ALA A 85 6.17 -7.12 9.94
N GLU A 86 6.75 -6.13 10.59
CA GLU A 86 6.20 -4.79 10.69
C GLU A 86 7.03 -3.85 9.81
N GLU A 87 6.35 -3.18 8.90
CA GLU A 87 6.91 -2.12 8.07
C GLU A 87 6.38 -0.77 8.54
N ARG A 88 7.26 0.23 8.62
CA ARG A 88 6.91 1.63 8.85
C ARG A 88 7.49 2.48 7.74
N GLY A 89 6.81 3.57 7.41
CA GLY A 89 7.28 4.44 6.35
C GLY A 89 6.53 5.75 6.22
N SER A 90 6.93 6.52 5.21
CA SER A 90 6.17 7.67 4.73
C SER A 90 5.38 7.32 3.48
N TRP A 91 4.28 8.02 3.24
CA TRP A 91 3.52 7.90 2.01
C TRP A 91 3.28 9.27 1.39
N ALA A 92 3.18 9.30 0.07
CA ALA A 92 2.77 10.45 -0.71
C ALA A 92 1.64 10.04 -1.66
N GLY A 93 0.72 10.96 -1.91
CA GLY A 93 -0.38 10.78 -2.84
C GLY A 93 -0.62 12.04 -3.66
N LYS A 94 -1.16 11.84 -4.85
CA LYS A 94 -1.66 12.88 -5.74
C LYS A 94 -3.02 12.45 -6.26
N TYR A 95 -3.99 13.36 -6.30
CA TYR A 95 -5.32 13.14 -6.88
C TYR A 95 -5.96 14.47 -7.28
N PHE A 96 -7.02 14.43 -8.07
CA PHE A 96 -7.79 15.59 -8.50
C PHE A 96 -9.04 15.77 -7.62
N LEU A 97 -9.27 16.99 -7.14
CA LEU A 97 -10.46 17.33 -6.35
C LEU A 97 -10.81 18.80 -6.56
N ASN A 98 -12.08 19.11 -6.83
CA ASN A 98 -12.59 20.49 -6.96
C ASN A 98 -11.73 21.36 -7.89
N GLN A 99 -11.42 20.85 -9.09
CA GLN A 99 -10.60 21.52 -10.11
C GLN A 99 -9.16 21.82 -9.69
N ARG A 100 -8.63 21.10 -8.69
CA ARG A 100 -7.27 21.27 -8.19
C ARG A 100 -6.56 19.94 -8.05
N VAL A 101 -5.25 19.96 -8.26
CA VAL A 101 -4.41 18.81 -7.93
C VAL A 101 -4.11 18.89 -6.43
N VAL A 102 -4.44 17.84 -5.70
CA VAL A 102 -4.15 17.72 -4.28
C VAL A 102 -2.93 16.83 -4.09
N LEU A 103 -1.93 17.36 -3.39
CA LEU A 103 -0.76 16.62 -2.94
C LEU A 103 -0.92 16.32 -1.45
N VAL A 104 -0.88 15.04 -1.09
CA VAL A 104 -1.04 14.58 0.28
C VAL A 104 0.14 13.73 0.71
N GLY A 105 0.34 13.62 2.01
CA GLY A 105 1.26 12.64 2.54
C GLY A 105 1.23 12.54 4.05
N GLY A 106 1.99 11.59 4.56
CA GLY A 106 2.11 11.34 5.98
C GLY A 106 2.89 10.07 6.25
N VAL A 107 2.50 9.34 7.28
CA VAL A 107 3.15 8.10 7.73
C VAL A 107 2.21 6.92 7.62
N TYR A 108 2.79 5.72 7.53
CA TYR A 108 2.03 4.48 7.54
C TYR A 108 2.75 3.40 8.34
N SER A 109 1.95 2.43 8.79
CA SER A 109 2.40 1.15 9.31
C SER A 109 1.72 0.04 8.52
N ALA A 110 2.45 -1.03 8.22
CA ALA A 110 1.92 -2.21 7.57
C ALA A 110 2.36 -3.49 8.29
N LYS A 111 1.45 -4.44 8.43
CA LYS A 111 1.77 -5.81 8.87
C LYS A 111 1.90 -6.69 7.63
N TRP A 112 3.04 -7.35 7.51
CA TRP A 112 3.27 -8.40 6.54
C TRP A 112 3.16 -9.76 7.23
N GLN A 113 2.63 -10.73 6.50
CA GLN A 113 2.54 -12.13 6.90
C GLN A 113 3.14 -12.98 5.79
N MET A 114 4.01 -13.91 6.15
CA MET A 114 4.51 -14.93 5.24
C MET A 114 3.50 -16.06 5.20
N HIS A 115 3.09 -16.44 3.99
CA HIS A 115 2.17 -17.53 3.71
C HIS A 115 2.93 -18.85 3.50
N GLU A 116 2.21 -19.98 3.47
CA GLU A 116 2.79 -21.33 3.37
C GLU A 116 3.65 -21.53 2.12
N ASN A 117 3.33 -20.82 1.03
CA ASN A 117 4.09 -20.83 -0.22
C ASN A 117 5.38 -19.98 -0.16
N GLY A 118 5.69 -19.37 0.99
CA GLY A 118 6.85 -18.52 1.21
C GLY A 118 6.68 -17.06 0.76
N GLU A 119 5.50 -16.68 0.26
CA GLU A 119 5.24 -15.31 -0.16
C GLU A 119 4.91 -14.40 1.03
N TRP A 120 5.40 -13.16 0.96
CA TRP A 120 5.05 -12.11 1.91
C TRP A 120 3.88 -11.30 1.38
N LEU A 121 2.74 -11.42 2.05
CA LEU A 121 1.54 -10.64 1.74
C LEU A 121 1.29 -9.60 2.84
N ILE A 122 0.70 -8.49 2.45
CA ILE A 122 0.27 -7.45 3.36
C ILE A 122 -1.04 -7.91 4.00
N GLN A 123 -1.05 -7.98 5.32
CA GLN A 123 -2.24 -8.29 6.12
C GLN A 123 -3.03 -7.02 6.46
N THR A 124 -2.33 -5.93 6.74
CA THR A 124 -2.97 -4.66 7.10
C THR A 124 -2.10 -3.47 6.73
N GLU A 125 -2.75 -2.35 6.39
CA GLU A 125 -2.11 -1.04 6.30
C GLU A 125 -2.93 0.02 7.07
N VAL A 126 -2.24 0.87 7.82
CA VAL A 126 -2.84 2.01 8.50
C VAL A 126 -2.08 3.27 8.11
N PHE A 127 -2.80 4.30 7.69
CA PHE A 127 -2.23 5.55 7.21
C PHE A 127 -2.68 6.72 8.09
N THR A 128 -1.73 7.58 8.42
CA THR A 128 -2.01 8.88 9.06
C THR A 128 -1.64 9.99 8.08
N THR A 129 -2.58 10.86 7.76
CA THR A 129 -2.32 12.06 6.95
C THR A 129 -1.71 13.13 7.83
N LEU A 130 -0.54 13.65 7.44
CA LEU A 130 0.16 14.72 8.17
C LEU A 130 0.22 16.02 7.38
N LYS A 131 0.05 15.96 6.06
CA LYS A 131 0.13 17.12 5.18
C LYS A 131 -0.79 16.96 3.98
N SER A 132 -1.38 18.07 3.56
CA SER A 132 -2.25 18.17 2.39
C SER A 132 -2.15 19.59 1.83
N PHE A 133 -1.89 19.71 0.53
CA PHE A 133 -1.82 20.99 -0.17
C PHE A 133 -2.53 20.87 -1.51
N ALA A 134 -3.32 21.87 -1.86
CA ALA A 134 -3.95 21.95 -3.18
C ALA A 134 -3.16 22.93 -4.05
N VAL A 135 -2.77 22.49 -5.24
CA VAL A 135 -2.17 23.35 -6.27
C VAL A 135 -3.20 23.57 -7.37
N LYS A 136 -3.17 24.76 -7.99
CA LYS A 136 -3.96 25.00 -9.20
C LYS A 136 -3.51 23.99 -10.26
N ALA A 137 -4.50 23.37 -10.90
CA ALA A 137 -4.26 22.43 -11.99
C ALA A 137 -3.70 23.17 -13.21
#